data_AF-A0A7S3BLA9-F1
#
_entry.id   AF-A0A7S3BLA9-F1
#
_cell.length_a   1.000
_cell.length_b   1.000
_cell.length_c   1.000
_cell.angle_alpha   90.00
_cell.angle_beta   90.00
_cell.angle_gamma   90.00
#
_symmetry.space_group_name_H-M   'P 1'
#
loop_
_entity.id
_entity.type
_entity.pdbx_description
1 polymer ?
#
loop_
_entity_poly.entity_id
_entity_poly.type
_entity_poly.pdbx_seq_one_letter_code
_entity_poly.pdbx_strand_id
1 'polypeptide(L)'
;QLERPDLAKQKDQLIEDQNNFKILLTELEDGILEQLASAEGDVTENIALIENLEKSKATSIEVAEKMVIAKQTEVVIEDAREQYRPVANRGSLMFFLLSDLFKVHTFHFYSLSSFVLVYCRAIAGRKRVGGDWSEDDAFKAMVPTKMKERFLAVEEAAAA
;
A
#
# COMPACT_ATOMS: atom_id res chain seq x y z
N GLN A 1 -4.40 -5.44 -7.26
CA GLN A 1 -4.68 -5.69 -5.83
C GLN A 1 -6.01 -6.41 -5.65
N LEU A 2 -6.32 -7.41 -6.49
CA LEU A 2 -7.66 -8.00 -6.53
C LEU A 2 -7.80 -9.22 -5.61
N GLU A 3 -6.73 -10.00 -5.47
CA GLU A 3 -6.72 -11.26 -4.70
C GLU A 3 -6.67 -11.03 -3.18
N ARG A 4 -5.78 -10.14 -2.72
CA ARG A 4 -5.62 -9.77 -1.30
C ARG A 4 -5.58 -8.26 -1.12
N PRO A 5 -6.73 -7.58 -1.13
CA PRO A 5 -6.81 -6.13 -0.95
C PRO A 5 -6.40 -5.69 0.46
N ASP A 6 -6.49 -6.58 1.44
CA ASP A 6 -6.04 -6.38 2.81
C ASP A 6 -4.51 -6.26 2.92
N LEU A 7 -3.75 -7.17 2.30
CA LEU A 7 -2.28 -7.07 2.27
C LEU A 7 -1.80 -5.85 1.49
N ALA A 8 -2.54 -5.45 0.45
CA ALA A 8 -2.23 -4.25 -0.30
C ALA A 8 -2.36 -2.98 0.57
N LYS A 9 -3.48 -2.84 1.30
CA LYS A 9 -3.68 -1.73 2.23
C LYS A 9 -2.64 -1.71 3.36
N GLN A 10 -2.34 -2.88 3.93
CA GLN A 10 -1.31 -3.00 4.96
C GLN A 10 0.06 -2.57 4.45
N LYS A 11 0.41 -2.91 3.20
CA LYS A 11 1.66 -2.46 2.57
C LYS A 11 1.69 -0.94 2.42
N ASP A 12 0.61 -0.36 1.91
CA ASP A 12 0.53 1.09 1.68
C ASP A 12 0.68 1.87 2.99
N GLN A 13 -0.03 1.42 4.05
CA GLN A 13 0.11 1.98 5.40
C GLN A 13 1.53 1.82 5.95
N LEU A 14 2.13 0.65 5.78
CA LEU A 14 3.47 0.37 6.28
C LEU A 14 4.54 1.25 5.59
N ILE A 15 4.37 1.54 4.30
CA ILE A 15 5.25 2.46 3.56
C ILE A 15 5.08 3.90 4.08
N GLU A 16 3.84 4.33 4.32
CA GLU A 16 3.54 5.65 4.87
C GLU A 16 4.16 5.81 6.27
N ASP A 17 3.96 4.84 7.16
CA ASP A 17 4.54 4.83 8.50
C ASP A 17 6.08 4.84 8.46
N GLN A 18 6.71 4.02 7.61
CA GLN A 18 8.16 4.01 7.44
C GLN A 18 8.71 5.37 6.96
N ASN A 19 8.00 6.05 6.06
CA ASN A 19 8.40 7.37 5.58
C ASN A 19 8.24 8.42 6.69
N ASN A 20 7.12 8.40 7.42
CA ASN A 20 6.87 9.29 8.54
C ASN A 20 7.93 9.11 9.64
N PHE A 21 8.32 7.87 9.95
CA PHE A 21 9.39 7.61 10.91
C PHE A 21 10.75 8.13 10.45
N LYS A 22 11.08 8.04 9.16
CA LYS A 22 12.32 8.64 8.63
C LYS A 22 12.31 10.15 8.76
N ILE A 23 11.20 10.80 8.39
CA ILE A 23 11.05 12.25 8.52
C ILE A 23 11.19 12.67 9.97
N LEU A 24 10.48 12.00 10.89
CA LEU A 24 10.53 12.26 12.32
C LEU A 24 11.96 12.11 12.87
N LEU A 25 12.71 11.09 12.45
CA LEU A 25 14.11 10.92 12.87
C LEU A 25 14.98 12.09 12.37
N THR A 26 14.81 12.53 11.12
CA THR A 26 15.53 13.70 10.59
C THR A 26 15.15 14.97 11.36
N GLU A 27 13.86 15.19 11.64
CA GLU A 27 13.40 16.36 12.41
C GLU A 27 13.95 16.35 13.85
N LEU A 28 14.03 15.19 14.49
CA LEU A 28 14.65 15.06 15.81
C LEU A 28 16.15 15.33 15.76
N GLU A 29 16.87 14.84 14.74
CA GLU A 29 18.30 15.12 14.56
C GLU A 29 18.55 16.62 14.34
N ASP A 30 17.81 17.25 13.42
CA ASP A 30 17.93 18.67 13.13
C ASP A 30 17.59 19.53 14.35
N GLY A 31 16.54 19.18 15.09
CA GLY A 31 16.15 19.86 16.33
C GLY A 31 17.21 19.77 17.43
N ILE A 32 17.89 18.62 17.57
CA ILE A 32 19.01 18.46 18.50
C ILE A 32 20.18 19.34 18.08
N LEU A 33 20.51 19.37 16.80
CA LEU A 33 21.62 20.19 16.27
C LEU A 33 21.35 21.69 16.48
N GLU A 34 20.13 22.14 16.25
CA GLU A 34 19.72 23.54 16.50
C GLU A 34 19.80 23.89 17.99
N GLN A 35 19.31 23.01 18.85
CA GLN A 35 19.36 23.22 20.31
C GLN A 35 20.79 23.26 20.84
N LEU A 36 21.70 22.42 20.31
CA LEU A 36 23.12 22.46 20.67
C LEU A 36 23.83 23.70 20.11
N ALA A 37 23.46 24.16 18.92
CA ALA A 37 24.06 25.34 18.29
C ALA A 37 23.63 26.66 18.95
N SER A 38 22.41 26.72 19.49
CA SER A 38 21.84 27.89 20.17
C SER A 38 22.15 27.96 21.67
N ALA A 39 22.72 26.91 22.26
CA ALA A 39 23.09 26.89 23.67
C ALA A 39 24.31 27.80 23.92
N GLU A 40 24.09 28.95 24.56
CA GLU A 40 25.15 29.81 25.11
C GLU A 40 25.39 29.49 26.59
N GLY A 41 26.65 29.30 27.00
CA GLY A 41 27.04 28.98 28.38
C GLY A 41 27.38 27.50 28.61
N ASP A 42 27.38 27.05 29.86
CA ASP A 42 27.61 25.63 30.19
C ASP A 42 26.35 24.81 29.88
N VAL A 43 26.45 24.00 28.82
CA VAL A 43 25.38 23.12 28.32
C VAL A 43 24.91 22.12 29.39
N THR A 44 25.78 21.78 30.35
CA THR A 44 25.46 20.82 31.42
C THR A 44 24.57 21.38 32.53
N GLU A 45 24.44 22.71 32.63
CA GLU A 45 23.55 23.36 33.59
C GLU A 45 22.13 23.59 33.03
N ASN A 46 21.94 23.43 31.72
CA ASN A 46 20.65 23.62 31.06
C ASN A 46 19.75 22.37 31.20
N ILE A 47 19.01 22.30 32.31
CA ILE A 47 18.10 21.19 32.63
C ILE A 47 17.06 20.97 31.51
N ALA A 48 16.53 22.04 30.92
CA ALA A 48 15.52 21.94 29.87
C ALA A 48 16.08 21.28 28.59
N LEU A 49 17.34 21.55 28.25
CA LEU A 49 18.03 20.90 27.14
C LEU A 49 18.26 19.42 27.42
N ILE A 50 18.69 19.07 28.63
CA ILE A 50 18.94 17.68 29.03
C ILE A 50 17.65 16.85 28.96
N GLU A 51 16.54 17.37 29.49
CA GLU A 51 15.24 16.68 29.42
C GLU A 51 14.76 16.47 27.97
N ASN A 52 14.98 17.44 27.09
CA ASN A 52 14.62 17.32 25.67
C ASN A 52 15.49 16.27 24.96
N LEU A 53 16.80 16.23 25.25
CA LEU A 53 17.70 15.21 24.72
C LEU A 53 17.33 13.80 25.19
N GLU A 54 16.95 13.63 26.46
CA GLU A 54 16.48 12.35 26.98
C GLU A 54 15.18 11.91 26.31
N LYS A 55 14.21 12.82 26.13
CA LYS A 55 12.95 12.55 25.42
C LYS A 55 13.21 12.16 23.96
N SER A 56 14.03 12.92 23.23
CA SER A 56 14.40 12.63 21.83
C SER A 56 15.16 11.31 21.69
N LYS A 57 16.00 10.96 22.67
CA LYS A 57 16.68 9.65 22.69
C LYS A 57 15.67 8.53 22.88
N ALA A 58 14.73 8.67 23.82
CA ALA A 58 13.71 7.67 24.07
C ALA A 58 12.83 7.43 22.83
N THR A 59 12.36 8.50 22.18
CA THR A 59 11.55 8.40 20.96
C THR A 59 12.33 7.80 19.80
N SER A 60 13.59 8.18 19.59
CA SER A 60 14.44 7.59 18.53
C SER A 60 14.67 6.09 18.72
N ILE A 61 14.84 5.62 19.97
CA ILE A 61 14.96 4.18 20.26
C ILE A 61 13.64 3.46 19.92
N GLU A 62 12.50 4.00 20.36
CA GLU A 62 11.18 3.42 20.08
C GLU A 62 10.90 3.34 18.57
N VAL A 63 11.23 4.39 17.83
CA VAL A 63 11.09 4.43 16.37
C VAL A 63 12.01 3.42 15.69
N ALA A 64 13.26 3.29 16.14
CA ALA A 64 14.20 2.31 15.60
C ALA A 64 13.68 0.87 15.79
N GLU A 65 13.14 0.54 16.97
CA GLU A 65 12.51 -0.76 17.22
C GLU A 65 11.31 -1.01 16.30
N LYS A 66 10.41 -0.02 16.16
CA LYS A 66 9.26 -0.09 15.26
C LYS A 66 9.67 -0.28 13.79
N MET A 67 10.74 0.39 13.35
CA MET A 67 11.26 0.24 11.99
C MET A 67 11.81 -1.17 11.72
N VAL A 68 12.45 -1.81 12.72
CA VAL A 68 12.90 -3.21 12.60
C VAL A 68 11.71 -4.15 12.39
N ILE A 69 10.65 -3.98 13.19
CA ILE A 69 9.42 -4.80 13.08
C ILE A 69 8.74 -4.55 11.73
N ALA A 70 8.65 -3.29 11.29
CA ALA A 70 8.08 -2.94 9.99
C ALA A 70 8.85 -3.60 8.85
N LYS A 71 10.19 -3.61 8.90
CA LYS A 71 11.02 -4.26 7.88
C LYS A 71 10.84 -5.78 7.83
N GLN A 72 10.69 -6.44 8.99
CA GLN A 72 10.39 -7.87 9.03
C GLN A 72 9.01 -8.15 8.43
N THR A 73 8.02 -7.33 8.76
CA THR A 73 6.65 -7.45 8.25
C THR A 73 6.61 -7.23 6.73
N GLU A 74 7.39 -6.28 6.21
CA GLU A 74 7.52 -6.01 4.78
C GLU A 74 8.03 -7.22 4.00
N VAL A 75 9.03 -7.93 4.52
CA VAL A 75 9.54 -9.17 3.90
C VAL A 75 8.44 -10.23 3.79
N VAL A 76 7.68 -10.44 4.87
CA VAL A 76 6.56 -11.41 4.88
C VAL A 76 5.48 -11.04 3.86
N ILE A 77 5.16 -9.75 3.76
CA ILE A 77 4.20 -9.25 2.77
C ILE A 77 4.74 -9.45 1.35
N GLU A 78 6.03 -9.20 1.11
CA GLU A 78 6.62 -9.35 -0.21
C GLU A 78 6.70 -10.83 -0.64
N ASP A 79 7.06 -11.73 0.27
CA ASP A 79 7.04 -13.18 0.03
C ASP A 79 5.64 -13.67 -0.37
N ALA A 80 4.59 -13.16 0.29
CA ALA A 80 3.21 -13.48 -0.08
C ALA A 80 2.84 -12.92 -1.46
N ARG A 81 3.37 -11.75 -1.85
CA ARG A 81 3.14 -11.14 -3.18
C ARG A 81 3.87 -11.87 -4.30
N GLU A 82 5.07 -12.38 -4.02
CA GLU A 82 5.88 -13.13 -4.99
C GLU A 82 5.18 -14.40 -5.49
N GLN A 83 4.29 -15.00 -4.69
CA GLN A 83 3.47 -16.14 -5.12
C GLN A 83 2.61 -15.83 -6.36
N TYR A 84 2.24 -14.57 -6.58
CA TYR A 84 1.44 -14.14 -7.74
C TYR A 84 2.28 -13.74 -8.95
N ARG A 85 3.60 -13.58 -8.79
CA ARG A 85 4.52 -13.19 -9.87
C ARG A 85 4.50 -14.11 -11.10
N PRO A 86 4.48 -15.46 -10.99
CA PRO A 86 4.38 -16.31 -12.17
C PRO A 86 3.06 -16.14 -12.93
N VAL A 87 1.96 -15.84 -12.25
CA VAL A 87 0.66 -15.57 -12.90
C VAL A 87 0.70 -14.24 -13.63
N ALA A 88 1.28 -13.20 -13.03
CA ALA A 88 1.47 -11.90 -13.67
C ALA A 88 2.34 -12.01 -14.95
N ASN A 89 3.41 -12.83 -14.91
CA ASN A 89 4.26 -13.07 -16.08
C ASN A 89 3.52 -13.78 -17.23
N ARG A 90 2.59 -14.69 -16.91
CA ARG A 90 1.73 -15.32 -17.93
C ARG A 90 0.74 -14.31 -18.53
N GLY A 91 0.16 -13.46 -17.68
CA GLY A 91 -0.73 -12.38 -18.13
C GLY A 91 -0.04 -11.40 -19.07
N SER A 92 1.19 -10.98 -18.76
CA SER A 92 1.96 -10.08 -19.62
C SER A 92 2.33 -10.75 -20.96
N LEU A 93 2.76 -12.01 -20.94
CA LEU A 93 3.04 -12.77 -22.15
C LEU A 93 1.81 -12.85 -23.06
N MET A 94 0.63 -13.13 -22.50
CA MET A 94 -0.61 -13.20 -23.28
C MET A 94 -0.97 -11.87 -23.95
N PHE A 95 -0.75 -10.74 -23.26
CA PHE A 95 -0.96 -9.42 -23.87
C PHE A 95 0.01 -9.16 -25.03
N PHE A 96 1.29 -9.50 -24.87
CA PHE A 96 2.26 -9.32 -25.95
C PHE A 96 1.98 -10.23 -27.16
N LEU A 97 1.59 -11.48 -26.93
CA LEU A 97 1.14 -12.37 -28.01
C LEU A 97 -0.10 -11.82 -28.72
N LEU A 98 -1.06 -11.26 -27.98
CA LEU A 98 -2.24 -10.62 -28.54
C LEU A 98 -1.89 -9.38 -29.37
N SER A 99 -0.93 -8.57 -28.89
CA SER A 99 -0.45 -7.38 -29.59
C SER A 99 0.25 -7.74 -30.90
N ASP A 100 0.97 -8.86 -30.92
CA ASP A 100 1.66 -9.37 -32.10
C ASP A 100 0.71 -9.93 -33.17
N LEU A 101 -0.56 -10.19 -32.84
CA LEU A 101 -1.56 -10.70 -33.78
C LEU A 101 -1.87 -9.70 -34.91
N PHE A 102 -1.63 -8.42 -34.67
CA PHE A 102 -1.69 -7.37 -35.69
C PHE A 102 -0.73 -7.61 -36.87
N LYS A 103 0.40 -8.31 -36.64
CA LYS A 103 1.37 -8.66 -37.70
C LYS A 103 0.77 -9.62 -38.74
N VAL A 104 -0.23 -10.41 -38.36
CA VAL A 104 -0.96 -11.31 -39.29
C VAL A 104 -1.98 -10.51 -40.09
N HIS A 105 -2.76 -9.67 -39.43
CA HIS A 105 -3.72 -8.79 -40.09
C HIS A 105 -4.06 -7.57 -39.22
N THR A 106 -4.12 -6.40 -39.86
CA THR A 106 -4.30 -5.07 -39.28
C THR A 106 -5.59 -4.92 -38.44
N PHE A 107 -6.58 -5.78 -38.68
CA PHE A 107 -7.85 -5.81 -37.92
C PHE A 107 -7.68 -6.28 -36.47
N HIS A 108 -6.64 -7.05 -36.15
CA HIS A 108 -6.40 -7.61 -34.81
C HIS A 108 -5.68 -6.62 -33.89
N PHE A 109 -6.13 -5.36 -33.86
CA PHE A 109 -5.59 -4.33 -32.99
C PHE A 109 -6.42 -4.27 -31.71
N TYR A 110 -5.78 -4.55 -30.56
CA TYR A 110 -6.45 -4.56 -29.27
C TYR A 110 -5.82 -3.54 -28.33
N SER A 111 -6.67 -2.77 -27.64
CA SER A 111 -6.20 -1.88 -26.60
C SER A 111 -5.83 -2.65 -25.33
N LEU A 112 -4.88 -2.11 -24.57
CA LEU A 112 -4.54 -2.64 -23.24
C LEU A 112 -5.77 -2.62 -22.32
N SER A 113 -6.61 -1.59 -22.40
CA SER A 113 -7.84 -1.45 -21.60
C SER A 113 -8.80 -2.62 -21.83
N SER A 114 -9.02 -3.02 -23.09
CA SER A 114 -9.87 -4.16 -23.44
C SER A 114 -9.30 -5.49 -22.93
N PHE A 115 -7.97 -5.67 -23.00
CA PHE A 115 -7.31 -6.85 -22.45
C PHE A 115 -7.48 -6.93 -20.93
N VAL A 116 -7.21 -5.83 -20.21
CA VAL A 116 -7.36 -5.76 -18.75
C VAL A 116 -8.80 -6.05 -18.32
N LEU A 117 -9.79 -5.52 -19.04
CA LEU A 117 -11.20 -5.79 -18.77
C LEU A 117 -11.52 -7.29 -18.82
N VAL A 118 -11.13 -7.96 -19.91
CA VAL A 118 -11.38 -9.41 -20.09
C VAL A 118 -10.58 -10.23 -19.09
N TYR A 119 -9.33 -9.85 -18.83
CA TYR A 119 -8.44 -10.52 -17.89
C TYR A 119 -8.99 -10.46 -16.45
N CYS A 120 -9.41 -9.28 -15.99
CA CYS A 120 -10.05 -9.10 -14.69
C CYS A 120 -11.38 -9.87 -14.59
N ARG A 121 -12.18 -9.88 -15.66
CA ARG A 121 -13.42 -10.67 -15.73
C ARG A 121 -13.15 -12.18 -15.62
N ALA A 122 -12.07 -12.66 -16.24
CA ALA A 122 -11.67 -14.06 -16.15
C ALA A 122 -11.26 -14.44 -14.71
N ILE A 123 -10.51 -13.57 -14.02
CA ILE A 123 -10.09 -13.77 -12.63
C ILE A 123 -11.27 -13.72 -11.66
N ALA A 124 -12.21 -12.78 -11.85
CA ALA A 124 -13.40 -12.65 -11.00
C ALA A 124 -14.34 -13.87 -11.07
N GLY A 125 -14.16 -14.75 -12.07
CA GLY A 125 -14.98 -15.93 -12.31
C GLY A 125 -16.36 -15.59 -12.86
N ARG A 126 -16.95 -16.49 -13.66
CA ARG A 126 -18.36 -16.35 -14.04
C ARG A 126 -19.22 -16.54 -12.79
N LYS A 127 -19.76 -15.47 -12.21
CA LYS A 127 -21.15 -15.58 -11.73
C LYS A 127 -21.99 -15.87 -12.98
N ARG A 128 -22.52 -17.09 -13.10
CA ARG A 128 -23.58 -17.37 -14.08
C ARG A 128 -24.75 -16.46 -13.72
N VAL A 129 -24.86 -15.32 -14.37
CA VAL A 129 -26.09 -14.54 -14.38
C VAL A 129 -26.38 -14.30 -15.85
N GLY A 130 -27.47 -14.90 -16.32
CA GLY A 130 -28.04 -14.63 -17.63
C GLY A 130 -28.57 -13.20 -17.65
N GLY A 131 -27.68 -12.24 -17.84
CA GLY A 131 -27.97 -10.83 -17.99
C GLY A 131 -26.85 -10.21 -18.81
N ASP A 132 -27.23 -9.40 -19.79
CA ASP A 132 -26.34 -8.66 -20.67
C ASP A 132 -25.35 -7.81 -19.86
N TRP A 133 -24.07 -7.80 -20.24
CA TRP A 133 -23.00 -7.18 -19.46
C TRP A 133 -22.60 -5.83 -20.06
N SER A 134 -22.82 -4.73 -19.34
CA SER A 134 -22.39 -3.38 -19.74
C SER A 134 -21.00 -3.03 -19.18
N GLU A 135 -20.29 -2.09 -19.82
CA GLU A 135 -19.03 -1.50 -19.30
C GLU A 135 -19.21 -0.87 -17.92
N ASP A 136 -20.40 -0.33 -17.62
CA ASP A 136 -20.76 0.24 -16.31
C ASP A 136 -20.82 -0.81 -15.20
N ASP A 137 -21.14 -2.07 -15.54
CA ASP A 137 -21.21 -3.17 -14.59
C ASP A 137 -19.80 -3.59 -14.12
N ALA A 138 -18.78 -3.38 -14.96
CA ALA A 138 -17.39 -3.64 -14.59
C ALA A 138 -16.89 -2.65 -13.53
N PHE A 139 -17.23 -1.37 -13.68
CA PHE A 139 -16.89 -0.33 -12.70
C PHE A 139 -17.64 -0.54 -11.38
N LYS A 140 -18.92 -0.89 -11.42
CA LYS A 140 -19.70 -1.25 -10.22
C LYS A 140 -19.21 -2.52 -9.53
N ALA A 141 -18.76 -3.54 -10.28
CA ALA A 141 -18.18 -4.76 -9.71
C ALA A 141 -16.78 -4.53 -9.10
N MET A 142 -16.08 -3.48 -9.54
CA MET A 142 -14.79 -3.04 -9.00
C MET A 142 -14.93 -2.31 -7.64
N VAL A 143 -16.13 -1.83 -7.31
CA VAL A 143 -16.44 -1.23 -6.00
C VAL A 143 -17.01 -2.32 -5.07
N PRO A 144 -16.37 -2.65 -3.93
CA PRO A 144 -16.88 -3.69 -3.04
C PRO A 144 -18.22 -3.27 -2.39
N THR A 145 -19.33 -3.78 -2.93
CA THR A 145 -20.70 -3.58 -2.41
C THR A 145 -20.90 -4.12 -1.00
N LYS A 146 -20.18 -5.19 -0.63
CA LYS A 146 -20.16 -5.76 0.73
C LYS A 146 -19.55 -4.83 1.79
N MET A 147 -18.91 -3.73 1.40
CA MET A 147 -18.31 -2.78 2.33
C MET A 147 -19.36 -1.82 2.89
N LYS A 148 -20.37 -1.39 2.11
CA LYS A 148 -21.45 -0.53 2.64
C LYS A 148 -22.32 -1.24 3.68
N GLU A 149 -22.64 -2.51 3.46
CA GLU A 149 -23.47 -3.30 4.38
C GLU A 149 -22.74 -3.68 5.68
N ARG A 150 -21.41 -3.89 5.62
CA ARG A 150 -20.60 -4.16 6.81
C ARG A 150 -20.24 -2.91 7.60
N PHE A 151 -20.10 -1.73 6.96
CA PHE A 151 -19.88 -0.47 7.67
C PHE A 151 -21.13 -0.03 8.44
N LEU A 152 -22.33 -0.14 7.86
CA LEU A 152 -23.59 0.16 8.56
C LEU A 152 -23.83 -0.77 9.76
N ALA A 153 -23.49 -2.06 9.64
CA ALA A 153 -23.62 -3.02 10.74
C ALA A 153 -22.62 -2.80 11.89
N VAL A 154 -21.47 -2.17 11.63
CA VAL A 154 -20.48 -1.82 12.67
C VAL A 154 -20.85 -0.50 13.36
N GLU A 155 -21.47 0.44 12.64
CA GLU A 155 -21.96 1.70 13.21
C GLU A 155 -23.19 1.50 14.12
N GLU A 156 -24.13 0.61 13.74
CA GLU A 156 -25.28 0.25 14.59
C GLU A 156 -24.90 -0.57 15.83
N ALA A 157 -23.81 -1.35 15.77
CA ALA A 157 -23.32 -2.13 16.91
C ALA A 157 -22.47 -1.31 17.91
N ALA A 158 -21.97 -0.15 17.50
CA ALA A 158 -21.21 0.77 18.37
C ALA A 158 -22.11 1.80 19.08
N ALA A 159 -23.39 1.91 18.68
CA ALA A 159 -24.37 2.85 19.23
C ALA A 159 -25.38 2.22 20.22
N ALA A 160 -25.25 0.93 20.53
CA ALA A 160 -26.02 0.18 21.52
C ALA A 160 -25.14 -0.28 22.69
#